data_AF-A0A671MTB3-F1
#
_entry.id   AF-A0A671MTB3-F1
#
_cell.length_a   1.000
_cell.length_b   1.000
_cell.length_c   1.000
_cell.angle_alpha   90.00
_cell.angle_beta   90.00
_cell.angle_gamma   90.00
#
_symmetry.space_group_name_H-M   'P 1'
#
loop_
_entity.id
_entity.type
_entity.pdbx_description
1 polymer ?
#
loop_
_entity_poly.entity_id
_entity_poly.type
_entity_poly.pdbx_seq_one_letter_code
_entity_poly.pdbx_strand_id
1 'polypeptide(L)'
;MNTQKFMRLIMGCLVIVAMVKIFFRPSSSKDTSVKTQQIIQGGNFWAKQRIPQLNLVHNEEDPVKKEHADNPEVQPEEKETIQSNQEELEPVVPDDTPMEPLKIVHLDLKGAAPKVKYLEQIFPLLSTLGANGILLEYEDMFPYEGKLSILKSSFAYSPEDIEEMKSLAKRHKLELIPLVQVFGHLEFVLKHEKYFKLREVETFPNSLNPQAQGSMDLVQDMLTQVMKKHPEAKWFHIGADEVRGLGESEDSKRWLETNNGDIGKLFLNHVTAVGRFMTKLKRGIKLILWDDMFRKLNSDTIKGSGLQDLASPMIWKYIPNMDVKEIGNYISKYEQAGFKGVWFASAFKGASGIDQKWTPINHHLKNHLQWQKVITSMPQYKSVRFQGIALTGWQRYEHHTVLCELLPVAIPSLAVCLQTLKYGSFDTEAQKEVQRLLECQIELSKNECKGASFPGSDVYEMVKKINDNLESSVKKIMQSYHVKGSFSPYHRKRSFANPRNLAFFKDELKKLMDEWDSFLLTFRQNMEAIFYPDTLEEWLEENVNEHIERLHGMVVDVERIIKLNGQPKVDPLKKR
;
A
#
# COMPACT_ATOMS: atom_id res chain seq x y z
N MET A 1 15.03 12.58 -78.61
CA MET A 1 15.06 11.16 -79.05
C MET A 1 13.82 10.46 -78.47
N ASN A 2 13.14 9.67 -79.28
CA ASN A 2 11.69 9.38 -79.29
C ASN A 2 11.03 8.96 -77.94
N THR A 3 10.04 9.73 -77.47
CA THR A 3 9.24 9.56 -76.23
C THR A 3 8.57 8.19 -76.13
N GLN A 4 8.32 7.56 -77.27
CA GLN A 4 7.74 6.21 -77.36
C GLN A 4 8.73 5.09 -77.00
N LYS A 5 10.04 5.31 -77.18
CA LYS A 5 11.09 4.36 -76.72
C LYS A 5 11.30 4.44 -75.21
N PHE A 6 11.12 5.63 -74.61
CA PHE A 6 11.23 5.83 -73.17
C PHE A 6 10.08 5.16 -72.40
N MET A 7 8.83 5.27 -72.89
CA MET A 7 7.70 4.54 -72.28
C MET A 7 7.79 3.01 -72.41
N ARG A 8 8.34 2.49 -73.52
CA ARG A 8 8.59 1.05 -73.66
C ARG A 8 9.70 0.55 -72.72
N LEU A 9 10.70 1.39 -72.44
CA LEU A 9 11.75 1.10 -71.46
C LEU A 9 11.18 1.06 -70.03
N ILE A 10 10.29 2.00 -69.67
CA ILE A 10 9.65 2.05 -68.35
C ILE A 10 8.71 0.86 -68.13
N MET A 11 7.88 0.50 -69.12
CA MET A 11 7.05 -0.71 -69.01
C MET A 11 7.87 -2.00 -68.96
N GLY A 12 8.96 -2.08 -69.72
CA GLY A 12 9.90 -3.20 -69.67
C GLY A 12 10.52 -3.35 -68.27
N CYS A 13 10.96 -2.24 -67.66
CA CYS A 13 11.50 -2.23 -66.30
C CYS A 13 10.46 -2.62 -65.24
N LEU A 14 9.19 -2.18 -65.38
CA LEU A 14 8.13 -2.53 -64.44
C LEU A 14 7.75 -4.02 -64.51
N VAL A 15 7.75 -4.62 -65.69
CA VAL A 15 7.49 -6.07 -65.86
C VAL A 15 8.66 -6.90 -65.32
N ILE A 16 9.90 -6.46 -65.52
CA ILE A 16 11.08 -7.12 -64.95
C ILE A 16 11.09 -7.03 -63.42
N VAL A 17 10.74 -5.88 -62.84
CA VAL A 17 10.64 -5.71 -61.37
C VAL A 17 9.51 -6.57 -60.79
N ALA A 18 8.39 -6.72 -61.50
CA ALA A 18 7.30 -7.62 -61.10
C ALA A 18 7.71 -9.11 -61.18
N MET A 19 8.45 -9.53 -62.22
CA MET A 19 8.96 -10.89 -62.34
C MET A 19 10.05 -11.21 -61.31
N VAL A 20 10.96 -10.27 -61.02
CA VAL A 20 12.01 -10.42 -59.99
C VAL A 20 11.38 -10.53 -58.60
N LYS A 21 10.27 -9.82 -58.32
CA LYS A 21 9.50 -9.98 -57.07
C LYS A 21 8.78 -11.32 -56.93
N ILE A 22 8.43 -11.97 -58.04
CA ILE A 22 7.78 -13.29 -58.05
C ILE A 22 8.83 -14.41 -57.94
N PHE A 23 10.00 -14.24 -58.58
CA PHE A 23 11.08 -15.24 -58.57
C PHE A 23 11.98 -15.20 -57.31
N PHE A 24 12.12 -14.05 -56.64
CA PHE A 24 12.91 -13.91 -55.40
C PHE A 24 12.05 -13.81 -54.14
N ARG A 25 10.96 -14.58 -54.07
CA ARG A 25 10.23 -14.80 -52.83
C ARG A 25 10.94 -15.92 -52.05
N PRO A 26 11.40 -15.70 -50.80
CA PRO A 26 12.02 -16.77 -50.02
C PRO A 26 10.99 -17.88 -49.77
N SER A 27 11.36 -19.11 -50.15
CA SER A 27 10.63 -20.32 -49.78
C SER A 27 10.70 -20.48 -48.26
N SER A 28 9.55 -20.37 -47.59
CA SER A 28 9.39 -20.83 -46.21
C SER A 28 8.06 -21.57 -46.12
N SER A 29 8.17 -22.89 -46.08
CA SER A 29 7.10 -23.80 -45.68
C SER A 29 6.69 -23.52 -44.24
N LYS A 30 5.49 -22.99 -44.02
CA LYS A 30 4.79 -23.07 -42.72
C LYS A 30 3.29 -23.25 -42.97
N ASP A 31 2.88 -24.51 -43.03
CA ASP A 31 1.47 -24.89 -42.92
C ASP A 31 0.98 -24.68 -41.48
N THR A 32 -0.02 -23.80 -41.37
CA THR A 32 -1.17 -23.85 -40.45
C THR A 32 -0.96 -24.47 -39.05
N SER A 33 -0.24 -23.78 -38.16
CA SER A 33 -0.42 -23.98 -36.70
C SER A 33 -0.33 -22.73 -35.82
N VAL A 34 -0.11 -21.52 -36.38
CA VAL A 34 0.18 -20.31 -35.57
C VAL A 34 -1.01 -19.33 -35.48
N LYS A 35 -2.10 -19.52 -36.22
CA LYS A 35 -3.31 -18.66 -36.12
C LYS A 35 -4.29 -19.06 -35.00
N THR A 36 -3.96 -20.03 -34.17
CA THR A 36 -4.82 -20.48 -33.05
C THR A 36 -4.23 -20.17 -31.66
N GLN A 37 -3.04 -19.55 -31.60
CA GLN A 37 -2.40 -19.17 -30.34
C GLN A 37 -2.42 -17.66 -30.04
N GLN A 38 -3.12 -16.85 -30.86
CA GLN A 38 -3.30 -15.40 -30.61
C GLN A 38 -4.67 -15.03 -30.00
N ILE A 39 -5.46 -16.00 -29.54
CA ILE A 39 -6.74 -15.76 -28.83
C ILE A 39 -6.61 -16.11 -27.33
N ILE A 40 -5.38 -16.30 -26.82
CA ILE A 40 -5.10 -16.52 -25.40
C ILE A 40 -4.09 -15.47 -24.94
N GLN A 41 -4.51 -14.20 -24.89
CA GLN A 41 -3.90 -13.13 -24.11
C GLN A 41 -5.01 -12.14 -23.73
N GLY A 42 -5.70 -12.43 -22.62
CA GLY A 42 -6.76 -11.60 -22.04
C GLY A 42 -6.28 -10.24 -21.52
N GLY A 43 -4.98 -10.09 -21.22
CA GLY A 43 -4.44 -8.84 -20.65
C GLY A 43 -4.23 -7.67 -21.62
N ASN A 44 -4.50 -7.82 -22.93
CA ASN A 44 -4.12 -6.81 -23.94
C ASN A 44 -5.28 -6.02 -24.55
N PHE A 45 -6.52 -6.20 -24.08
CA PHE A 45 -7.65 -5.43 -24.59
C PHE A 45 -7.64 -3.98 -24.06
N TRP A 46 -7.27 -3.79 -22.79
CA TRP A 46 -7.34 -2.48 -22.11
C TRP A 46 -6.05 -1.65 -22.21
N ALA A 47 -4.89 -2.26 -22.44
CA ALA A 47 -3.60 -1.56 -22.57
C ALA A 47 -3.47 -0.69 -23.85
N LYS A 48 -4.43 -0.76 -24.79
CA LYS A 48 -4.33 -0.10 -26.11
C LYS A 48 -5.06 1.25 -26.24
N GLN A 49 -5.75 1.72 -25.22
CA GLN A 49 -6.35 3.06 -25.24
C GLN A 49 -5.42 4.10 -24.59
N ARG A 50 -4.39 4.49 -25.36
CA ARG A 50 -3.63 5.76 -25.35
C ARG A 50 -3.05 6.27 -24.01
N ILE A 51 -1.79 5.91 -23.79
CA ILE A 51 -0.77 6.77 -23.15
C ILE A 51 -0.08 7.56 -24.28
N PRO A 52 0.00 8.91 -24.25
CA PRO A 52 0.90 9.65 -25.12
C PRO A 52 2.35 9.35 -24.71
N GLN A 53 3.14 8.80 -25.63
CA GLN A 53 4.58 8.54 -25.43
C GLN A 53 5.30 9.85 -25.07
N LEU A 54 5.83 9.94 -23.85
CA LEU A 54 6.87 10.90 -23.50
C LEU A 54 8.18 10.46 -24.18
N ASN A 55 8.81 11.36 -24.93
CA ASN A 55 10.10 11.10 -25.57
C ASN A 55 11.20 10.91 -24.51
N LEU A 56 11.69 9.69 -24.39
CA LEU A 56 12.91 9.35 -23.68
C LEU A 56 14.11 9.75 -24.54
N VAL A 57 14.89 10.73 -24.08
CA VAL A 57 16.20 11.05 -24.67
C VAL A 57 17.16 9.93 -24.28
N HIS A 58 17.74 9.27 -25.29
CA HIS A 58 18.80 8.29 -25.11
C HIS A 58 20.11 8.99 -24.73
N ASN A 59 20.75 8.50 -23.66
CA ASN A 59 22.15 8.75 -23.38
C ASN A 59 22.99 7.86 -24.31
N GLU A 60 23.84 8.46 -25.13
CA GLU A 60 24.93 7.76 -25.80
C GLU A 60 26.21 7.80 -24.95
N GLU A 61 26.96 6.71 -25.02
CA GLU A 61 28.16 6.39 -24.26
C GLU A 61 29.39 7.24 -24.63
N ASP A 62 30.33 7.29 -23.68
CA ASP A 62 31.68 7.87 -23.74
C ASP A 62 32.50 7.54 -25.00
N PRO A 63 33.55 8.34 -25.28
CA PRO A 63 34.87 7.72 -25.13
C PRO A 63 35.97 8.62 -24.54
N VAL A 64 36.83 7.94 -23.77
CA VAL A 64 38.14 8.33 -23.23
C VAL A 64 39.10 8.92 -24.29
N LYS A 65 39.86 9.99 -23.93
CA LYS A 65 41.22 10.24 -24.43
C LYS A 65 42.06 11.15 -23.50
N LYS A 66 43.37 10.90 -23.53
CA LYS A 66 44.48 11.30 -22.64
C LYS A 66 45.08 12.71 -22.87
N GLU A 67 45.74 13.20 -21.81
CA GLU A 67 46.97 14.04 -21.72
C GLU A 67 47.02 15.41 -22.44
N HIS A 68 47.22 16.50 -21.69
CA HIS A 68 48.54 17.10 -21.40
C HIS A 68 48.43 18.38 -20.54
N ALA A 69 49.55 18.71 -19.91
CA ALA A 69 49.82 19.81 -18.99
C ALA A 69 49.57 21.21 -19.58
N ASP A 70 49.19 22.16 -18.73
CA ASP A 70 50.04 23.33 -18.43
C ASP A 70 49.49 24.14 -17.26
N ASN A 71 50.40 24.50 -16.36
CA ASN A 71 50.23 25.52 -15.32
C ASN A 71 50.49 26.89 -15.97
N PRO A 72 49.93 28.00 -15.47
CA PRO A 72 50.79 28.77 -14.56
C PRO A 72 50.09 29.57 -13.45
N GLU A 73 50.89 29.75 -12.39
CA GLU A 73 51.06 30.92 -11.54
C GLU A 73 50.08 31.23 -10.40
N VAL A 74 50.73 31.49 -9.26
CA VAL A 74 50.22 31.74 -7.91
C VAL A 74 50.61 33.16 -7.54
N GLN A 75 49.75 33.82 -6.75
CA GLN A 75 50.03 34.64 -5.54
C GLN A 75 49.14 35.91 -5.49
N PRO A 76 48.92 36.54 -4.32
CA PRO A 76 48.29 36.00 -3.09
C PRO A 76 47.31 37.02 -2.45
N GLU A 77 46.43 36.62 -1.52
CA GLU A 77 45.73 37.46 -0.49
C GLU A 77 44.54 36.61 0.05
N GLU A 78 44.13 36.57 1.31
CA GLU A 78 44.49 37.21 2.57
C GLU A 78 43.89 36.30 3.67
N LYS A 79 44.56 36.15 4.82
CA LYS A 79 44.07 35.33 5.94
C LYS A 79 43.09 36.14 6.80
N GLU A 80 41.80 35.86 6.71
CA GLU A 80 40.85 36.26 7.74
C GLU A 80 40.71 35.18 8.82
N THR A 81 40.96 35.61 10.06
CA THR A 81 40.90 34.80 11.28
C THR A 81 39.48 34.87 11.81
N ILE A 82 38.70 33.79 11.70
CA ILE A 82 37.36 33.72 12.31
C ILE A 82 37.51 33.17 13.73
N GLN A 83 37.34 34.06 14.71
CA GLN A 83 37.17 33.71 16.13
C GLN A 83 35.87 32.92 16.31
N SER A 84 35.99 31.74 16.92
CA SER A 84 34.84 30.93 17.35
C SER A 84 34.24 31.52 18.63
N ASN A 85 33.11 32.23 18.52
CA ASN A 85 32.23 32.43 19.66
C ASN A 85 31.29 31.22 19.75
N GLN A 86 31.61 30.29 20.65
CA GLN A 86 30.66 29.28 21.12
C GLN A 86 29.75 29.95 22.16
N GLU A 87 28.54 30.33 21.74
CA GLU A 87 27.45 30.58 22.70
C GLU A 87 26.95 29.22 23.20
N GLU A 88 27.22 28.95 24.47
CA GLU A 88 26.73 27.80 25.21
C GLU A 88 25.20 27.99 25.42
N LEU A 89 24.40 27.39 24.54
CA LEU A 89 22.93 27.39 24.64
C LEU A 89 22.51 26.65 25.90
N GLU A 90 21.89 27.39 26.85
CA GLU A 90 21.31 26.84 28.07
C GLU A 90 20.41 25.61 27.79
N PRO A 91 20.39 24.62 28.70
CA PRO A 91 19.56 23.44 28.56
C PRO A 91 18.07 23.82 28.62
N VAL A 92 17.39 23.69 27.48
CA VAL A 92 15.93 23.77 27.40
C VAL A 92 15.35 22.63 28.22
N VAL A 93 14.86 22.96 29.42
CA VAL A 93 14.06 22.06 30.25
C VAL A 93 12.81 21.67 29.45
N PRO A 94 12.49 20.38 29.27
CA PRO A 94 11.29 19.96 28.57
C PRO A 94 10.05 20.59 29.22
N ASP A 95 9.21 21.22 28.41
CA ASP A 95 7.91 21.72 28.84
C ASP A 95 7.07 20.56 29.36
N ASP A 96 6.85 20.56 30.68
CA ASP A 96 6.19 19.50 31.45
C ASP A 96 4.66 19.72 31.53
N THR A 97 4.10 20.63 30.71
CA THR A 97 2.64 20.78 30.61
C THR A 97 2.01 19.48 30.10
N PRO A 98 0.94 18.98 30.76
CA PRO A 98 0.23 17.79 30.28
C PRO A 98 -0.38 18.07 28.90
N MET A 99 0.23 17.49 27.85
CA MET A 99 -0.40 17.47 26.53
C MET A 99 -1.61 16.53 26.58
N GLU A 100 -2.74 16.99 26.03
CA GLU A 100 -3.91 16.12 25.83
C GLU A 100 -3.50 14.87 25.03
N PRO A 101 -4.01 13.67 25.39
CA PRO A 101 -3.71 12.46 24.64
C PRO A 101 -4.09 12.60 23.16
N LEU A 102 -3.21 12.18 22.26
CA LEU A 102 -3.47 12.27 20.83
C LEU A 102 -4.41 11.15 20.36
N LYS A 103 -5.37 11.49 19.50
CA LYS A 103 -6.19 10.57 18.71
C LYS A 103 -5.74 10.70 17.27
N ILE A 104 -4.86 9.80 16.86
CA ILE A 104 -4.19 9.89 15.56
C ILE A 104 -4.79 8.89 14.57
N VAL A 105 -4.96 9.32 13.32
CA VAL A 105 -5.36 8.43 12.23
C VAL A 105 -4.11 7.97 11.52
N HIS A 106 -3.93 6.67 11.38
CA HIS A 106 -2.80 6.10 10.67
C HIS A 106 -3.14 5.93 9.19
N LEU A 107 -2.25 6.44 8.36
CA LEU A 107 -2.24 6.28 6.92
C LEU A 107 -1.04 5.40 6.58
N ASP A 108 -1.34 4.12 6.31
CA ASP A 108 -0.42 3.23 5.63
C ASP A 108 -0.41 3.61 4.14
N LEU A 109 0.77 3.93 3.60
CA LEU A 109 0.95 4.37 2.22
C LEU A 109 1.42 3.24 1.30
N LYS A 110 1.60 2.02 1.81
CA LYS A 110 2.04 0.87 1.04
C LYS A 110 1.02 0.46 -0.03
N GLY A 111 1.35 0.70 -1.29
CA GLY A 111 0.62 0.27 -2.48
C GLY A 111 -0.67 1.02 -2.83
N ALA A 112 -1.50 1.39 -1.85
CA ALA A 112 -2.73 2.19 -2.09
C ALA A 112 -2.62 3.61 -1.51
N ALA A 113 -1.49 4.27 -1.74
CA ALA A 113 -1.30 5.65 -1.30
C ALA A 113 -2.28 6.62 -2.01
N PRO A 114 -3.07 7.40 -1.26
CA PRO A 114 -3.90 8.44 -1.85
C PRO A 114 -3.05 9.61 -2.38
N LYS A 115 -3.47 10.22 -3.48
CA LYS A 115 -2.86 11.45 -3.99
C LYS A 115 -3.03 12.59 -2.98
N VAL A 116 -2.10 13.54 -2.97
CA VAL A 116 -2.16 14.73 -2.09
C VAL A 116 -3.48 15.49 -2.26
N LYS A 117 -3.99 15.60 -3.50
CA LYS A 117 -5.30 16.21 -3.80
C LYS A 117 -6.48 15.55 -3.05
N TYR A 118 -6.41 14.26 -2.76
CA TYR A 118 -7.43 13.61 -1.93
C TYR A 118 -7.18 13.88 -0.44
N LEU A 119 -5.92 13.92 -0.01
CA LEU A 119 -5.55 14.30 1.36
C LEU A 119 -6.00 15.73 1.72
N GLU A 120 -5.99 16.67 0.77
CA GLU A 120 -6.55 18.02 0.92
C GLU A 120 -8.02 18.02 1.35
N GLN A 121 -8.80 17.00 0.96
CA GLN A 121 -10.20 16.84 1.33
C GLN A 121 -10.34 16.04 2.63
N ILE A 122 -9.45 15.06 2.84
CA ILE A 122 -9.52 14.15 3.99
C ILE A 122 -9.04 14.81 5.28
N PHE A 123 -7.92 15.54 5.30
CA PHE A 123 -7.39 16.13 6.54
C PHE A 123 -8.39 17.06 7.25
N PRO A 124 -9.12 17.95 6.56
CA PRO A 124 -10.22 18.70 7.18
C PRO A 124 -11.29 17.81 7.79
N LEU A 125 -11.67 16.73 7.12
CA LEU A 125 -12.67 15.78 7.63
C LEU A 125 -12.16 15.07 8.89
N LEU A 126 -10.91 14.60 8.90
CA LEU A 126 -10.30 13.95 10.08
C LEU A 126 -10.30 14.87 11.30
N SER A 127 -9.86 16.12 11.11
CA SER A 127 -9.87 17.15 12.15
C SER A 127 -11.29 17.41 12.66
N THR A 128 -12.26 17.53 11.76
CA THR A 128 -13.68 17.75 12.11
C THR A 128 -14.27 16.56 12.89
N LEU A 129 -13.90 15.33 12.53
CA LEU A 129 -14.28 14.12 13.25
C LEU A 129 -13.62 14.02 14.64
N GLY A 130 -12.64 14.86 14.93
CA GLY A 130 -11.99 14.97 16.24
C GLY A 130 -10.68 14.21 16.36
N ALA A 131 -10.03 13.85 15.25
CA ALA A 131 -8.63 13.49 15.23
C ALA A 131 -7.76 14.74 15.45
N ASN A 132 -6.61 14.59 16.10
CA ASN A 132 -5.65 15.68 16.34
C ASN A 132 -4.23 15.31 15.90
N GLY A 133 -4.07 14.22 15.16
CA GLY A 133 -2.81 13.87 14.51
C GLY A 133 -2.98 12.80 13.44
N ILE A 134 -1.89 12.59 12.71
CA ILE A 134 -1.78 11.60 11.65
C ILE A 134 -0.49 10.81 11.88
N LEU A 135 -0.58 9.49 11.88
CA LEU A 135 0.58 8.60 11.81
C LEU A 135 0.81 8.23 10.36
N LEU A 136 1.93 8.66 9.78
CA LEU A 136 2.19 8.53 8.34
C LEU A 136 3.29 7.48 8.13
N GLU A 137 2.90 6.29 7.69
CA GLU A 137 3.82 5.19 7.38
C GLU A 137 4.16 5.23 5.89
N TYR A 138 5.39 5.65 5.60
CA TYR A 138 5.79 5.98 4.23
C TYR A 138 6.20 4.78 3.38
N GLU A 139 7.02 3.88 3.95
CA GLU A 139 7.73 2.82 3.21
C GLU A 139 8.31 3.32 1.87
N ASP A 140 7.97 2.69 0.73
CA ASP A 140 8.48 3.04 -0.60
C ASP A 140 7.81 4.27 -1.24
N MET A 141 6.83 4.89 -0.58
CA MET A 141 6.23 6.16 -1.03
C MET A 141 7.04 7.39 -0.62
N PHE A 142 8.06 7.24 0.23
CA PHE A 142 8.97 8.33 0.55
C PHE A 142 9.94 8.64 -0.61
N PRO A 143 10.22 9.91 -0.94
CA PRO A 143 11.21 10.27 -1.96
C PRO A 143 12.65 10.07 -1.46
N TYR A 144 13.07 8.82 -1.28
CA TYR A 144 14.46 8.51 -0.94
C TYR A 144 15.42 8.96 -2.06
N GLU A 145 16.56 9.50 -1.65
CA GLU A 145 17.59 10.06 -2.54
C GLU A 145 18.91 9.28 -2.42
N GLY A 146 19.83 9.54 -3.36
CA GLY A 146 21.18 9.00 -3.36
C GLY A 146 21.19 7.46 -3.37
N LYS A 147 21.91 6.84 -2.43
CA LYS A 147 22.04 5.37 -2.35
C LYS A 147 20.70 4.67 -2.07
N LEU A 148 19.74 5.37 -1.48
CA LEU A 148 18.42 4.85 -1.15
C LEU A 148 17.39 5.09 -2.26
N SER A 149 17.74 5.75 -3.37
CA SER A 149 16.81 6.03 -4.46
C SER A 149 16.22 4.78 -5.13
N ILE A 150 16.81 3.61 -4.91
CA ILE A 150 16.28 2.33 -5.38
C ILE A 150 15.02 1.89 -4.61
N LEU A 151 14.83 2.41 -3.39
CA LEU A 151 13.72 2.06 -2.50
C LEU A 151 12.40 2.71 -2.90
N LYS A 152 12.44 3.80 -3.66
CA LYS A 152 11.24 4.57 -3.99
C LYS A 152 10.40 3.86 -5.05
N SER A 153 9.09 3.84 -4.84
CA SER A 153 8.12 3.52 -5.88
C SER A 153 8.23 4.50 -7.05
N SER A 154 7.85 4.08 -8.25
CA SER A 154 7.67 4.98 -9.40
C SER A 154 6.60 6.05 -9.15
N PHE A 155 5.71 5.81 -8.19
CA PHE A 155 4.66 6.74 -7.75
C PHE A 155 4.94 7.39 -6.40
N ALA A 156 6.17 7.27 -5.87
CA ALA A 156 6.55 7.91 -4.61
C ALA A 156 6.25 9.42 -4.65
N TYR A 157 5.84 9.96 -3.50
CA TYR A 157 5.56 11.38 -3.35
C TYR A 157 6.80 12.21 -3.68
N SER A 158 6.61 13.35 -4.34
CA SER A 158 7.68 14.33 -4.52
C SER A 158 8.03 15.04 -3.20
N PRO A 159 9.22 15.66 -3.10
CA PRO A 159 9.53 16.57 -1.99
C PRO A 159 8.44 17.64 -1.75
N GLU A 160 7.85 18.17 -2.83
CA GLU A 160 6.80 19.18 -2.81
C GLU A 160 5.50 18.61 -2.23
N ASP A 161 5.16 17.36 -2.57
CA ASP A 161 4.01 16.65 -1.98
C ASP A 161 4.16 16.51 -0.46
N ILE A 162 5.37 16.21 0.03
CA ILE A 162 5.63 16.13 1.48
C ILE A 162 5.41 17.49 2.17
N GLU A 163 5.89 18.58 1.56
CA GLU A 163 5.68 19.92 2.11
C GLU A 163 4.20 20.34 2.10
N GLU A 164 3.44 19.99 1.05
CA GLU A 164 2.00 20.25 1.01
C GLU A 164 1.27 19.43 2.08
N MET A 165 1.60 18.14 2.26
CA MET A 165 1.03 17.32 3.34
C MET A 165 1.29 17.93 4.73
N LYS A 166 2.51 18.43 4.98
CA LYS A 166 2.85 19.12 6.24
C LYS A 166 2.04 20.42 6.41
N SER A 167 1.94 21.22 5.35
CA SER A 167 1.13 22.44 5.32
C SER A 167 -0.34 22.17 5.63
N LEU A 168 -0.92 21.14 5.01
CA LEU A 168 -2.30 20.70 5.26
C LEU A 168 -2.49 20.23 6.70
N ALA A 169 -1.60 19.38 7.23
CA ALA A 169 -1.69 18.89 8.60
C ALA A 169 -1.66 20.05 9.60
N LYS A 170 -0.73 21.00 9.42
CA LYS A 170 -0.62 22.21 10.25
C LYS A 170 -1.88 23.08 10.19
N ARG A 171 -2.42 23.32 8.98
CA ARG A 171 -3.64 24.10 8.74
C ARG A 171 -4.84 23.53 9.49
N HIS A 172 -4.93 22.21 9.58
CA HIS A 172 -6.02 21.49 10.25
C HIS A 172 -5.69 21.03 11.67
N LYS A 173 -4.59 21.55 12.27
CA LYS A 173 -4.16 21.26 13.65
C LYS A 173 -3.96 19.77 13.92
N LEU A 174 -3.43 19.05 12.93
CA LEU A 174 -3.07 17.64 13.03
C LEU A 174 -1.56 17.54 13.26
N GLU A 175 -1.15 16.95 14.39
CA GLU A 175 0.25 16.57 14.62
C GLU A 175 0.64 15.44 13.65
N LEU A 176 1.59 15.71 12.76
CA LEU A 176 2.06 14.74 11.76
C LEU A 176 3.24 13.94 12.33
N ILE A 177 3.04 12.64 12.50
CA ILE A 177 4.00 11.71 13.10
C ILE A 177 4.51 10.76 11.98
N PRO A 178 5.75 10.91 11.50
CA PRO A 178 6.32 9.95 10.55
C PRO A 178 6.56 8.60 11.22
N LEU A 179 6.28 7.52 10.47
CA LEU A 179 6.61 6.14 10.80
C LEU A 179 7.55 5.57 9.75
N VAL A 180 8.66 5.00 10.20
CA VAL A 180 9.59 4.24 9.37
C VAL A 180 9.86 2.89 10.02
N GLN A 181 9.71 1.82 9.26
CA GLN A 181 10.09 0.48 9.70
C GLN A 181 11.61 0.35 9.74
N VAL A 182 12.15 -0.16 10.87
CA VAL A 182 13.61 -0.26 11.10
C VAL A 182 14.08 -1.68 11.39
N PHE A 183 13.18 -2.67 11.37
CA PHE A 183 13.54 -4.02 11.77
C PHE A 183 12.71 -5.11 11.07
N GLY A 184 11.43 -5.26 11.42
CA GLY A 184 10.45 -6.02 10.65
C GLY A 184 9.80 -5.15 9.58
N HIS A 185 8.93 -5.73 8.76
CA HIS A 185 8.25 -5.07 7.64
C HIS A 185 9.18 -4.27 6.72
N LEU A 186 10.37 -4.83 6.46
CA LEU A 186 11.39 -4.23 5.61
C LEU A 186 11.40 -4.80 4.19
N GLU A 187 10.32 -5.44 3.74
CA GLU A 187 10.20 -6.00 2.39
C GLU A 187 10.44 -4.95 1.31
N PHE A 188 9.99 -3.71 1.51
CA PHE A 188 10.22 -2.61 0.56
C PHE A 188 11.72 -2.32 0.36
N VAL A 189 12.55 -2.65 1.34
CA VAL A 189 14.01 -2.51 1.30
C VAL A 189 14.67 -3.79 0.85
N LEU A 190 14.37 -4.88 1.54
CA LEU A 190 15.08 -6.14 1.40
C LEU A 190 14.64 -6.93 0.16
N LYS A 191 13.59 -6.51 -0.58
CA LYS A 191 13.26 -7.02 -1.93
C LYS A 191 14.33 -6.72 -2.98
N HIS A 192 15.19 -5.73 -2.75
CA HIS A 192 16.24 -5.34 -3.69
C HIS A 192 17.52 -6.14 -3.48
N GLU A 193 18.10 -6.68 -4.56
CA GLU A 193 19.32 -7.52 -4.55
C GLU A 193 20.48 -6.88 -3.76
N LYS A 194 20.62 -5.55 -3.88
CA LYS A 194 21.60 -4.74 -3.15
C LYS A 194 21.60 -4.98 -1.63
N TYR A 195 20.46 -5.33 -1.05
CA TYR A 195 20.26 -5.49 0.39
C TYR A 195 20.01 -6.94 0.84
N PHE A 196 20.13 -7.94 -0.05
CA PHE A 196 19.88 -9.35 0.31
C PHE A 196 20.76 -9.83 1.48
N LYS A 197 22.04 -9.41 1.49
CA LYS A 197 22.98 -9.73 2.56
C LYS A 197 22.60 -9.20 3.95
N LEU A 198 21.62 -8.29 4.02
CA LEU A 198 21.14 -7.69 5.27
C LEU A 198 19.89 -8.39 5.81
N ARG A 199 19.36 -9.42 5.13
CA ARG A 199 18.21 -10.18 5.61
C ARG A 199 18.59 -11.08 6.78
N GLU A 200 17.68 -11.21 7.74
CA GLU A 200 17.82 -12.14 8.85
C GLU A 200 17.66 -13.60 8.41
N VAL A 201 16.72 -13.85 7.49
CA VAL A 201 16.62 -15.13 6.80
C VAL A 201 16.85 -14.86 5.33
N GLU A 202 17.87 -15.48 4.74
CA GLU A 202 18.33 -15.19 3.37
C GLU A 202 17.19 -15.20 2.34
N THR A 203 16.26 -16.16 2.48
CA THR A 203 15.12 -16.34 1.57
C THR A 203 13.94 -15.41 1.83
N PHE A 204 13.90 -14.69 2.96
CA PHE A 204 12.75 -13.88 3.35
C PHE A 204 13.10 -12.38 3.40
N PRO A 205 12.40 -11.53 2.64
CA PRO A 205 12.68 -10.09 2.62
C PRO A 205 12.03 -9.33 3.79
N ASN A 206 11.54 -9.97 4.84
CA ASN A 206 10.72 -9.29 5.85
C ASN A 206 11.51 -8.63 6.99
N SER A 207 12.67 -9.17 7.37
CA SER A 207 13.38 -8.74 8.58
C SER A 207 14.87 -8.53 8.35
N LEU A 208 15.37 -7.44 8.93
CA LEU A 208 16.78 -7.08 8.91
C LEU A 208 17.57 -7.95 9.89
N ASN A 209 18.74 -8.42 9.48
CA ASN A 209 19.73 -9.00 10.38
C ASN A 209 20.42 -7.86 11.15
N PRO A 210 20.23 -7.74 12.48
CA PRO A 210 20.80 -6.64 13.24
C PRO A 210 22.32 -6.76 13.42
N GLN A 211 22.90 -7.95 13.16
CA GLN A 211 24.34 -8.22 13.27
C GLN A 211 25.06 -8.09 11.92
N ALA A 212 24.34 -8.05 10.79
CA ALA A 212 24.98 -7.92 9.49
C ALA A 212 25.65 -6.55 9.30
N GLN A 213 26.85 -6.57 8.70
CA GLN A 213 27.59 -5.34 8.41
C GLN A 213 26.81 -4.44 7.45
N GLY A 214 26.52 -3.21 7.90
CA GLY A 214 25.78 -2.19 7.15
C GLY A 214 24.28 -2.12 7.45
N SER A 215 23.75 -3.02 8.30
CA SER A 215 22.34 -2.97 8.72
C SER A 215 22.00 -1.68 9.46
N MET A 216 22.82 -1.31 10.45
CA MET A 216 22.62 -0.05 11.17
C MET A 216 22.82 1.17 10.28
N ASP A 217 23.80 1.16 9.36
CA ASP A 217 24.05 2.27 8.45
C ASP A 217 22.85 2.54 7.53
N LEU A 218 22.23 1.47 7.00
CA LEU A 218 21.01 1.54 6.20
C LEU A 218 19.85 2.17 7.00
N VAL A 219 19.63 1.70 8.23
CA VAL A 219 18.57 2.23 9.11
C VAL A 219 18.83 3.70 9.44
N GLN A 220 20.07 4.08 9.74
CA GLN A 220 20.44 5.47 10.03
C GLN A 220 20.23 6.39 8.83
N ASP A 221 20.55 5.96 7.61
CA ASP A 221 20.35 6.74 6.37
C ASP A 221 18.84 6.95 6.12
N MET A 222 18.02 5.89 6.23
CA MET A 222 16.56 6.01 6.09
C MET A 222 15.97 7.01 7.09
N LEU A 223 16.30 6.85 8.37
CA LEU A 223 15.80 7.72 9.43
C LEU A 223 16.28 9.17 9.27
N THR A 224 17.53 9.37 8.83
CA THR A 224 18.09 10.71 8.57
C THR A 224 17.32 11.42 7.45
N GLN A 225 17.05 10.73 6.34
CA GLN A 225 16.34 11.34 5.21
C GLN A 225 14.90 11.71 5.58
N VAL A 226 14.16 10.81 6.25
CA VAL A 226 12.79 11.10 6.71
C VAL A 226 12.81 12.24 7.73
N MET A 227 13.74 12.23 8.69
CA MET A 227 13.80 13.28 9.69
C MET A 227 14.16 14.66 9.12
N LYS A 228 14.99 14.70 8.08
CA LYS A 228 15.31 15.94 7.34
C LYS A 228 14.08 16.56 6.69
N LYS A 229 13.10 15.76 6.25
CA LYS A 229 11.83 16.25 5.67
C LYS A 229 10.78 16.61 6.74
N HIS A 230 10.96 16.14 7.98
CA HIS A 230 10.08 16.43 9.12
C HIS A 230 10.80 17.17 10.28
N PRO A 231 11.48 18.31 10.02
CA PRO A 231 12.29 18.99 11.03
C PRO A 231 11.48 19.48 12.23
N GLU A 232 10.17 19.68 12.11
CA GLU A 232 9.27 20.14 13.17
C GLU A 232 8.62 19.01 13.99
N ALA A 233 8.76 17.75 13.59
CA ALA A 233 8.06 16.63 14.24
C ALA A 233 8.42 16.53 15.73
N LYS A 234 7.41 16.36 16.59
CA LYS A 234 7.62 16.14 18.04
C LYS A 234 7.67 14.66 18.39
N TRP A 235 7.04 13.83 17.57
CA TRP A 235 6.98 12.39 17.69
C TRP A 235 7.55 11.71 16.44
N PHE A 236 8.12 10.53 16.61
CA PHE A 236 8.56 9.67 15.51
C PHE A 236 8.29 8.22 15.87
N HIS A 237 7.67 7.46 14.97
CA HIS A 237 7.42 6.03 15.18
C HIS A 237 8.48 5.20 14.44
N ILE A 238 9.25 4.39 15.17
CA ILE A 238 10.35 3.60 14.60
C ILE A 238 9.93 2.17 14.18
N GLY A 239 8.63 1.86 14.26
CA GLY A 239 8.09 0.57 13.84
C GLY A 239 8.57 -0.57 14.73
N ALA A 240 9.26 -1.53 14.13
CA ALA A 240 9.93 -2.67 14.78
C ALA A 240 8.98 -3.76 15.31
N ASP A 241 7.82 -3.92 14.67
CA ASP A 241 6.91 -5.06 14.88
C ASP A 241 7.31 -6.28 14.06
N GLU A 242 6.79 -7.44 14.46
CA GLU A 242 6.79 -8.68 13.68
C GLU A 242 8.14 -9.06 13.03
N VAL A 243 9.23 -9.02 13.79
CA VAL A 243 10.57 -9.39 13.29
C VAL A 243 10.69 -10.92 13.16
N ARG A 244 10.12 -11.48 12.07
CA ARG A 244 10.05 -12.94 11.86
C ARG A 244 11.42 -13.51 11.50
N GLY A 245 11.75 -14.65 12.12
CA GLY A 245 13.02 -15.34 11.92
C GLY A 245 14.19 -14.76 12.72
N LEU A 246 13.95 -13.82 13.66
CA LEU A 246 15.02 -13.25 14.47
C LEU A 246 15.79 -14.31 15.26
N GLY A 247 17.10 -14.37 15.04
CA GLY A 247 18.01 -15.37 15.62
C GLY A 247 18.47 -16.45 14.63
N GLU A 248 17.97 -16.47 13.39
CA GLU A 248 18.19 -17.56 12.45
C GLU A 248 19.40 -17.38 11.52
N SER A 249 19.89 -16.14 11.34
CA SER A 249 21.11 -15.90 10.56
C SER A 249 22.35 -16.46 11.28
N GLU A 250 23.40 -16.79 10.53
CA GLU A 250 24.66 -17.26 11.13
C GLU A 250 25.32 -16.19 12.01
N ASP A 251 25.16 -14.90 11.68
CA ASP A 251 25.63 -13.80 12.51
C ASP A 251 24.84 -13.70 13.83
N SER A 252 23.51 -13.78 13.74
CA SER A 252 22.64 -13.78 14.92
C SER A 252 22.88 -15.00 15.80
N LYS A 253 23.07 -16.20 15.23
CA LYS A 253 23.41 -17.42 16.00
C LYS A 253 24.70 -17.26 16.78
N ARG A 254 25.77 -16.77 16.13
CA ARG A 254 27.05 -16.50 16.80
C ARG A 254 26.90 -15.47 17.92
N TRP A 255 26.11 -14.42 17.69
CA TRP A 255 25.82 -13.44 18.73
C TRP A 255 25.06 -14.07 19.91
N LEU A 256 24.07 -14.91 19.63
CA LEU A 256 23.26 -15.61 20.63
C LEU A 256 24.08 -16.59 21.47
N GLU A 257 25.02 -17.34 20.86
CA GLU A 257 25.95 -18.23 21.57
C GLU A 257 26.75 -17.49 22.66
N THR A 258 27.16 -16.25 22.37
CA THR A 258 27.88 -15.40 23.33
C THR A 258 26.98 -14.63 24.31
N ASN A 259 25.66 -14.70 24.13
CA ASN A 259 24.66 -13.98 24.93
C ASN A 259 23.55 -14.90 25.47
N ASN A 260 23.90 -16.14 25.81
CA ASN A 260 22.99 -17.10 26.47
C ASN A 260 21.70 -17.43 25.69
N GLY A 261 21.70 -17.27 24.36
CA GLY A 261 20.51 -17.51 23.53
C GLY A 261 19.40 -16.48 23.71
N ASP A 262 19.69 -15.31 24.27
CA ASP A 262 18.67 -14.29 24.56
C ASP A 262 18.25 -13.47 23.33
N ILE A 263 17.26 -13.99 22.60
CA ILE A 263 16.63 -13.31 21.45
C ILE A 263 16.01 -11.97 21.86
N GLY A 264 15.47 -11.87 23.08
CA GLY A 264 14.91 -10.64 23.61
C GLY A 264 15.95 -9.54 23.72
N LYS A 265 17.14 -9.88 24.23
CA LYS A 265 18.29 -8.98 24.29
C LYS A 265 18.80 -8.60 22.90
N LEU A 266 18.81 -9.54 21.94
CA LEU A 266 19.16 -9.23 20.54
C LEU A 266 18.21 -8.15 19.97
N PHE A 267 16.90 -8.32 20.17
CA PHE A 267 15.90 -7.34 19.77
C PHE A 267 16.10 -5.99 20.47
N LEU A 268 16.17 -6.00 21.81
CA LEU A 268 16.28 -4.78 22.62
C LEU A 268 17.56 -3.99 22.29
N ASN A 269 18.68 -4.66 22.03
CA ASN A 269 19.92 -3.99 21.65
C ASN A 269 19.78 -3.19 20.35
N HIS A 270 19.11 -3.76 19.33
CA HIS A 270 18.89 -3.09 18.05
C HIS A 270 18.00 -1.85 18.22
N VAL A 271 16.80 -2.01 18.79
CA VAL A 271 15.86 -0.87 18.94
C VAL A 271 16.37 0.20 19.89
N THR A 272 17.16 -0.17 20.91
CA THR A 272 17.84 0.79 21.79
C THR A 272 18.94 1.55 21.04
N ALA A 273 19.72 0.89 20.17
CA ALA A 273 20.71 1.55 19.35
C ALA A 273 20.06 2.55 18.37
N VAL A 274 18.95 2.16 17.74
CA VAL A 274 18.12 3.05 16.90
C VAL A 274 17.59 4.24 17.71
N GLY A 275 17.04 3.99 18.91
CA GLY A 275 16.55 5.06 19.79
C GLY A 275 17.65 6.06 20.20
N ARG A 276 18.85 5.57 20.54
CA ARG A 276 20.02 6.42 20.85
C ARG A 276 20.49 7.22 19.64
N PHE A 277 20.41 6.65 18.45
CA PHE A 277 20.73 7.38 17.22
C PHE A 277 19.74 8.52 16.99
N MET A 278 18.43 8.24 17.06
CA MET A 278 17.39 9.23 16.82
C MET A 278 17.41 10.39 17.82
N THR A 279 17.63 10.11 19.11
CA THR A 279 17.73 11.16 20.14
C THR A 279 18.96 12.06 19.96
N LYS A 280 20.05 11.54 19.36
CA LYS A 280 21.20 12.34 18.93
C LYS A 280 20.92 13.13 17.65
N LEU A 281 20.25 12.51 16.69
CA LEU A 281 19.89 13.14 15.41
C LEU A 281 18.97 14.35 15.61
N LYS A 282 18.01 14.25 16.53
CA LYS A 282 17.08 15.33 16.87
C LYS A 282 16.83 15.39 18.37
N ARG A 283 17.43 16.39 19.02
CA ARG A 283 17.23 16.64 20.46
C ARG A 283 15.74 16.86 20.77
N GLY A 284 15.22 16.12 21.75
CA GLY A 284 13.84 16.26 22.23
C GLY A 284 12.78 15.52 21.41
N ILE A 285 13.16 14.75 20.38
CA ILE A 285 12.22 13.87 19.67
C ILE A 285 11.69 12.79 20.63
N LYS A 286 10.37 12.56 20.63
CA LYS A 286 9.74 11.49 21.40
C LYS A 286 9.50 10.29 20.50
N LEU A 287 10.06 9.13 20.85
CA LEU A 287 9.97 7.95 20.01
C LEU A 287 8.82 7.04 20.43
N ILE A 288 8.24 6.36 19.45
CA ILE A 288 7.19 5.35 19.62
C ILE A 288 7.64 4.08 18.89
N LEU A 289 7.36 2.90 19.45
CA LEU A 289 7.55 1.61 18.78
C LEU A 289 6.41 0.66 19.11
N TRP A 290 6.18 -0.31 18.23
CA TRP A 290 5.23 -1.39 18.48
C TRP A 290 5.73 -2.32 19.60
N ASP A 291 4.82 -2.81 20.43
CA ASP A 291 5.18 -3.53 21.67
C ASP A 291 5.32 -5.05 21.54
N ASP A 292 4.85 -5.64 20.46
CA ASP A 292 4.62 -7.08 20.32
C ASP A 292 5.87 -7.92 20.55
N MET A 293 7.01 -7.47 20.05
CA MET A 293 8.28 -8.18 20.13
C MET A 293 8.82 -8.33 21.56
N PHE A 294 8.36 -7.51 22.51
CA PHE A 294 8.79 -7.59 23.91
C PHE A 294 7.65 -7.89 24.90
N ARG A 295 6.48 -8.33 24.42
CA ARG A 295 5.37 -8.80 25.28
C ARG A 295 5.75 -9.99 26.16
N LYS A 296 6.66 -10.86 25.72
CA LYS A 296 7.11 -12.05 26.49
C LYS A 296 8.31 -11.79 27.39
N LEU A 297 8.98 -10.64 27.26
CA LEU A 297 10.13 -10.29 28.11
C LEU A 297 9.64 -9.81 29.48
N ASN A 298 10.44 -10.07 30.52
CA ASN A 298 10.18 -9.56 31.87
C ASN A 298 10.57 -8.07 31.99
N SER A 299 10.04 -7.39 33.00
CA SER A 299 10.25 -5.94 33.20
C SER A 299 11.71 -5.57 33.49
N ASP A 300 12.47 -6.40 34.20
CA ASP A 300 13.88 -6.13 34.51
C ASP A 300 14.78 -6.18 33.27
N THR A 301 14.56 -7.15 32.38
CA THR A 301 15.25 -7.26 31.09
C THR A 301 14.97 -6.03 30.22
N ILE A 302 13.71 -5.57 30.16
CA ILE A 302 13.35 -4.37 29.39
C ILE A 302 14.03 -3.14 30.01
N LYS A 303 13.93 -2.96 31.33
CA LYS A 303 14.56 -1.84 32.05
C LYS A 303 16.07 -1.81 31.88
N GLY A 304 16.71 -2.97 31.94
CA GLY A 304 18.16 -3.13 31.78
C GLY A 304 18.67 -2.74 30.39
N SER A 305 17.81 -2.74 29.37
CA SER A 305 18.17 -2.26 28.03
C SER A 305 18.30 -0.74 27.95
N GLY A 306 17.59 0.01 28.81
CA GLY A 306 17.47 1.47 28.75
C GLY A 306 16.45 1.97 27.72
N LEU A 307 15.66 1.10 27.09
CA LEU A 307 14.64 1.47 26.11
C LEU A 307 13.59 2.43 26.69
N GLN A 308 13.25 2.28 27.97
CA GLN A 308 12.25 3.09 28.68
C GLN A 308 12.55 4.59 28.72
N ASP A 309 13.83 4.96 28.59
CA ASP A 309 14.28 6.35 28.60
C ASP A 309 14.32 6.95 27.19
N LEU A 310 14.09 6.13 26.15
CA LEU A 310 14.25 6.51 24.74
C LEU A 310 12.91 6.52 23.97
N ALA A 311 12.00 5.61 24.27
CA ALA A 311 10.77 5.42 23.50
C ALA A 311 9.58 4.99 24.36
N SER A 312 8.37 5.23 23.87
CA SER A 312 7.11 4.76 24.46
C SER A 312 6.55 3.55 23.69
N PRO A 313 6.12 2.47 24.37
CA PRO A 313 5.47 1.33 23.72
C PRO A 313 4.08 1.71 23.21
N MET A 314 3.74 1.26 21.99
CA MET A 314 2.40 1.29 21.42
C MET A 314 1.81 -0.12 21.42
N ILE A 315 0.80 -0.33 22.26
CA ILE A 315 0.12 -1.61 22.40
C ILE A 315 -0.97 -1.73 21.34
N TRP A 316 -0.83 -2.68 20.43
CA TRP A 316 -1.79 -2.92 19.35
C TRP A 316 -2.59 -4.21 19.53
N LYS A 317 -3.90 -4.14 19.28
CA LYS A 317 -4.81 -5.30 19.29
C LYS A 317 -6.10 -4.93 18.56
N TYR A 318 -6.43 -5.67 17.51
CA TYR A 318 -7.50 -5.29 16.57
C TYR A 318 -8.76 -6.15 16.67
N ILE A 319 -8.74 -7.21 17.49
CA ILE A 319 -9.89 -8.10 17.65
C ILE A 319 -11.03 -7.40 18.43
N PRO A 320 -12.31 -7.62 18.06
CA PRO A 320 -13.46 -6.89 18.60
C PRO A 320 -13.78 -7.24 20.06
N ASN A 321 -13.40 -8.44 20.49
CA ASN A 321 -13.60 -9.00 21.82
C ASN A 321 -12.26 -9.24 22.55
N MET A 322 -11.33 -8.30 22.40
CA MET A 322 -10.01 -8.41 23.04
C MET A 322 -10.12 -8.51 24.57
N ASP A 323 -9.18 -9.24 25.17
CA ASP A 323 -9.06 -9.35 26.61
C ASP A 323 -8.43 -8.08 27.19
N VAL A 324 -9.26 -7.22 27.77
CA VAL A 324 -8.83 -5.98 28.43
C VAL A 324 -7.87 -6.25 29.61
N LYS A 325 -7.97 -7.41 30.28
CA LYS A 325 -7.07 -7.77 31.38
C LYS A 325 -5.68 -8.11 30.86
N GLU A 326 -5.59 -8.79 29.71
CA GLU A 326 -4.32 -9.05 29.02
C GLU A 326 -3.58 -7.72 28.76
N ILE A 327 -4.28 -6.73 28.21
CA ILE A 327 -3.72 -5.39 27.96
C ILE A 327 -3.29 -4.72 29.27
N GLY A 328 -4.09 -4.85 30.33
CA GLY A 328 -3.74 -4.33 31.65
C GLY A 328 -2.44 -4.91 32.22
N ASN A 329 -2.16 -6.19 31.97
CA ASN A 329 -0.91 -6.84 32.38
C ASN A 329 0.30 -6.26 31.61
N TYR A 330 0.15 -5.98 30.32
CA TYR A 330 1.20 -5.31 29.54
C TYR A 330 1.49 -3.92 30.09
N ILE A 331 0.46 -3.12 30.40
CA ILE A 331 0.63 -1.78 30.97
C ILE A 331 1.34 -1.85 32.33
N SER A 332 0.92 -2.74 33.24
CA SER A 332 1.59 -2.95 34.53
C SER A 332 3.07 -3.31 34.36
N LYS A 333 3.38 -4.17 33.39
CA LYS A 333 4.76 -4.57 33.11
C LYS A 333 5.59 -3.40 32.58
N TYR A 334 5.04 -2.57 31.70
CA TYR A 334 5.73 -1.40 31.17
C TYR A 334 5.91 -0.31 32.24
N GLU A 335 4.94 -0.15 33.14
CA GLU A 335 5.11 0.70 34.33
C GLU A 335 6.29 0.22 35.20
N GLN A 336 6.38 -1.09 35.48
CA GLN A 336 7.48 -1.68 36.26
C GLN A 336 8.84 -1.56 35.56
N ALA A 337 8.86 -1.68 34.23
CA ALA A 337 10.06 -1.47 33.43
C ALA A 337 10.53 0.00 33.42
N GLY A 338 9.69 0.94 33.85
CA GLY A 338 10.04 2.35 34.04
C GLY A 338 9.55 3.29 32.95
N PHE A 339 8.75 2.81 31.99
CA PHE A 339 8.18 3.67 30.94
C PHE A 339 7.28 4.74 31.54
N LYS A 340 7.39 5.97 31.04
CA LYS A 340 6.58 7.12 31.48
C LYS A 340 5.31 7.32 30.67
N GLY A 341 5.24 6.72 29.49
CA GLY A 341 4.13 6.84 28.56
C GLY A 341 3.80 5.52 27.89
N VAL A 342 2.53 5.35 27.54
CA VAL A 342 2.04 4.24 26.72
C VAL A 342 1.08 4.77 25.66
N TRP A 343 1.17 4.19 24.48
CA TRP A 343 0.26 4.40 23.36
C TRP A 343 -0.59 3.16 23.13
N PHE A 344 -1.74 3.36 22.51
CA PHE A 344 -2.63 2.27 22.08
C PHE A 344 -2.83 2.31 20.57
N ALA A 345 -3.17 1.17 19.99
CA ALA A 345 -3.56 1.09 18.58
C ALA A 345 -4.78 0.20 18.38
N SER A 346 -5.88 0.83 17.95
CA SER A 346 -7.07 0.20 17.41
C SER A 346 -6.97 0.13 15.88
N ALA A 347 -7.99 -0.38 15.19
CA ALA A 347 -8.05 -0.37 13.73
C ALA A 347 -9.43 0.08 13.24
N PHE A 348 -9.47 0.89 12.19
CA PHE A 348 -10.71 1.27 11.49
C PHE A 348 -10.89 0.55 10.14
N LYS A 349 -9.81 -0.06 9.61
CA LYS A 349 -9.80 -0.98 8.46
C LYS A 349 -8.55 -1.88 8.47
N GLY A 350 -8.47 -2.83 7.53
CA GLY A 350 -7.29 -3.64 7.22
C GLY A 350 -6.99 -4.78 8.19
N ALA A 351 -7.42 -4.68 9.45
CA ALA A 351 -7.23 -5.72 10.46
C ALA A 351 -8.43 -6.69 10.61
N SER A 352 -9.14 -6.91 9.51
CA SER A 352 -10.40 -7.68 9.42
C SER A 352 -10.27 -8.91 8.53
N GLY A 353 -9.33 -8.90 7.59
CA GLY A 353 -9.07 -9.96 6.63
C GLY A 353 -8.01 -9.51 5.63
N ILE A 354 -7.21 -10.46 5.12
CA ILE A 354 -6.06 -10.16 4.26
C ILE A 354 -6.46 -9.62 2.87
N ASP A 355 -7.64 -10.01 2.39
CA ASP A 355 -8.25 -9.66 1.09
C ASP A 355 -9.59 -8.93 1.28
N GLN A 356 -9.80 -8.32 2.44
CA GLN A 356 -11.09 -7.73 2.81
C GLN A 356 -11.38 -6.53 1.90
N LYS A 357 -12.45 -6.60 1.08
CA LYS A 357 -12.87 -5.48 0.20
C LYS A 357 -13.80 -4.47 0.89
N TRP A 358 -14.69 -4.98 1.75
CA TRP A 358 -15.78 -4.20 2.36
C TRP A 358 -15.56 -4.06 3.85
N THR A 359 -15.62 -2.83 4.38
CA THR A 359 -15.24 -2.55 5.76
C THR A 359 -16.29 -3.04 6.77
N PRO A 360 -15.95 -3.96 7.70
CA PRO A 360 -16.88 -4.41 8.73
C PRO A 360 -16.98 -3.38 9.87
N ILE A 361 -17.73 -2.29 9.67
CA ILE A 361 -17.88 -1.17 10.63
C ILE A 361 -18.14 -1.66 12.07
N ASN A 362 -19.06 -2.62 12.27
CA ASN A 362 -19.42 -3.10 13.61
C ASN A 362 -18.28 -3.87 14.29
N HIS A 363 -17.38 -4.50 13.54
CA HIS A 363 -16.18 -5.15 14.08
C HIS A 363 -15.24 -4.09 14.67
N HIS A 364 -14.95 -3.04 13.90
CA HIS A 364 -14.07 -1.95 14.34
C HIS A 364 -14.68 -1.16 15.50
N LEU A 365 -15.99 -0.91 15.49
CA LEU A 365 -16.71 -0.32 16.63
C LEU A 365 -16.51 -1.14 17.91
N LYS A 366 -16.70 -2.46 17.86
CA LYS A 366 -16.52 -3.32 19.04
C LYS A 366 -15.08 -3.30 19.56
N ASN A 367 -14.09 -3.26 18.66
CA ASN A 367 -12.68 -3.10 19.05
C ASN A 367 -12.46 -1.76 19.79
N HIS A 368 -13.01 -0.65 19.29
CA HIS A 368 -12.89 0.66 19.93
C HIS A 368 -13.58 0.71 21.30
N LEU A 369 -14.73 0.03 21.46
CA LEU A 369 -15.39 -0.09 22.76
C LEU A 369 -14.56 -0.85 23.79
N GLN A 370 -13.72 -1.83 23.39
CA GLN A 370 -12.78 -2.45 24.33
C GLN A 370 -11.62 -1.50 24.66
N TRP A 371 -11.08 -0.79 23.67
CA TRP A 371 -10.01 0.20 23.90
C TRP A 371 -10.48 1.33 24.83
N GLN A 372 -11.74 1.75 24.72
CA GLN A 372 -12.32 2.72 25.63
C GLN A 372 -12.29 2.24 27.09
N LYS A 373 -12.52 0.95 27.34
CA LYS A 373 -12.39 0.38 28.70
C LYS A 373 -10.95 0.42 29.19
N VAL A 374 -9.98 0.12 28.33
CA VAL A 374 -8.55 0.24 28.66
C VAL A 374 -8.21 1.69 29.01
N ILE A 375 -8.61 2.65 28.18
CA ILE A 375 -8.37 4.08 28.39
C ILE A 375 -8.97 4.54 29.73
N THR A 376 -10.22 4.19 30.02
CA THR A 376 -10.87 4.53 31.29
C THR A 376 -10.19 3.90 32.51
N SER A 377 -9.47 2.77 32.34
CA SER A 377 -8.71 2.15 33.42
C SER A 377 -7.37 2.83 33.71
N MET A 378 -6.86 3.67 32.81
CA MET A 378 -5.51 4.27 32.93
C MET A 378 -5.20 5.01 34.24
N PRO A 379 -6.14 5.70 34.90
CA PRO A 379 -5.87 6.34 36.19
C PRO A 379 -5.39 5.40 37.31
N GLN A 380 -5.55 4.07 37.15
CA GLN A 380 -5.04 3.10 38.14
C GLN A 380 -3.51 2.95 38.11
N TYR A 381 -2.86 3.32 37.00
CA TYR A 381 -1.41 3.27 36.85
C TYR A 381 -0.82 4.64 37.22
N LYS A 382 0.13 4.66 38.16
CA LYS A 382 0.60 5.89 38.81
C LYS A 382 1.76 6.55 38.08
N SER A 383 2.60 5.75 37.42
CA SER A 383 3.89 6.20 36.87
C SER A 383 3.95 6.17 35.35
N VAL A 384 2.97 5.55 34.69
CA VAL A 384 2.82 5.52 33.23
C VAL A 384 1.55 6.26 32.81
N ARG A 385 1.66 7.16 31.83
CA ARG A 385 0.55 7.99 31.34
C ARG A 385 0.08 7.52 29.97
N PHE A 386 -1.22 7.64 29.72
CA PHE A 386 -1.78 7.47 28.39
C PHE A 386 -1.38 8.66 27.51
N GLN A 387 -0.62 8.41 26.45
CA GLN A 387 -0.12 9.44 25.54
C GLN A 387 -0.99 9.62 24.30
N GLY A 388 -1.67 8.56 23.87
CA GLY A 388 -2.59 8.62 22.75
C GLY A 388 -2.95 7.26 22.17
N ILE A 389 -3.89 7.27 21.23
CA ILE A 389 -4.39 6.11 20.50
C ILE A 389 -4.28 6.36 18.99
N ALA A 390 -3.70 5.39 18.28
CA ALA A 390 -3.68 5.33 16.83
C ALA A 390 -4.86 4.49 16.32
N LEU A 391 -5.64 5.05 15.41
CA LEU A 391 -6.64 4.30 14.64
C LEU A 391 -5.95 3.81 13.37
N THR A 392 -5.52 2.55 13.39
CA THR A 392 -4.76 1.94 12.30
C THR A 392 -5.60 1.69 11.05
N GLY A 393 -4.99 1.97 9.90
CA GLY A 393 -5.60 1.94 8.59
C GLY A 393 -4.75 1.20 7.57
N TRP A 394 -4.37 -0.05 7.89
CA TRP A 394 -3.47 -0.89 7.08
C TRP A 394 -3.97 -1.05 5.64
N GLN A 395 -3.12 -0.90 4.63
CA GLN A 395 -3.48 -1.13 3.22
C GLN A 395 -3.28 -2.57 2.79
N ARG A 396 -2.35 -3.28 3.42
CA ARG A 396 -2.06 -4.70 3.23
C ARG A 396 -1.27 -5.24 4.42
N TYR A 397 -1.21 -6.56 4.58
CA TYR A 397 -0.55 -7.19 5.73
C TYR A 397 0.98 -7.16 5.62
N GLU A 398 1.48 -7.29 4.40
CA GLU A 398 2.88 -7.10 4.04
C GLU A 398 2.97 -6.68 2.56
N HIS A 399 4.15 -6.27 2.12
CA HIS A 399 4.42 -5.76 0.76
C HIS A 399 4.07 -6.74 -0.38
N HIS A 400 4.09 -8.06 -0.13
CA HIS A 400 3.78 -9.08 -1.15
C HIS A 400 2.34 -9.59 -1.09
N THR A 401 1.51 -9.04 -0.20
CA THR A 401 0.08 -9.39 -0.10
C THR A 401 -0.79 -8.42 -0.87
N VAL A 402 -1.99 -8.85 -1.23
CA VAL A 402 -3.00 -8.01 -1.90
C VAL A 402 -3.48 -6.87 -1.01
N LEU A 403 -4.09 -5.86 -1.63
CA LEU A 403 -4.81 -4.80 -0.92
C LEU A 403 -6.00 -5.33 -0.12
N CYS A 404 -6.21 -4.74 1.05
CA CYS A 404 -7.46 -4.82 1.81
C CYS A 404 -8.33 -3.57 1.52
N GLU A 405 -9.20 -3.16 2.45
CA GLU A 405 -10.26 -2.19 2.13
C GLU A 405 -9.67 -0.85 1.70
N LEU A 406 -10.18 -0.22 0.65
CA LEU A 406 -9.69 1.10 0.27
C LEU A 406 -10.07 2.16 1.32
N LEU A 407 -9.19 3.15 1.54
CA LEU A 407 -9.46 4.28 2.45
C LEU A 407 -10.86 4.92 2.28
N PRO A 408 -11.34 5.30 1.06
CA PRO A 408 -12.70 5.84 0.88
C PRO A 408 -13.80 4.89 1.35
N VAL A 409 -13.61 3.57 1.21
CA VAL A 409 -14.57 2.54 1.64
C VAL A 409 -14.62 2.43 3.17
N ALA A 410 -13.56 2.85 3.86
CA ALA A 410 -13.42 2.78 5.30
C ALA A 410 -13.79 4.08 6.05
N ILE A 411 -14.07 5.19 5.36
CA ILE A 411 -14.41 6.48 5.99
C ILE A 411 -15.60 6.38 6.97
N PRO A 412 -16.70 5.65 6.68
CA PRO A 412 -17.76 5.46 7.67
C PRO A 412 -17.30 4.74 8.93
N SER A 413 -16.45 3.72 8.80
CA SER A 413 -15.84 3.01 9.93
C SER A 413 -14.98 3.96 10.77
N LEU A 414 -14.12 4.73 10.11
CA LEU A 414 -13.28 5.74 10.77
C LEU A 414 -14.10 6.77 11.56
N ALA A 415 -15.18 7.28 10.97
CA ALA A 415 -16.05 8.24 11.64
C ALA A 415 -16.72 7.64 12.88
N VAL A 416 -17.26 6.42 12.77
CA VAL A 416 -17.83 5.67 13.91
C VAL A 416 -16.80 5.50 15.02
N CYS A 417 -15.58 5.09 14.66
CA CYS A 417 -14.47 4.88 15.59
C CYS A 417 -14.04 6.18 16.30
N LEU A 418 -13.86 7.28 15.57
CA LEU A 418 -13.50 8.58 16.14
C LEU A 418 -14.60 9.14 17.04
N GLN A 419 -15.88 9.05 16.63
CA GLN A 419 -16.98 9.48 17.49
C GLN A 419 -17.09 8.61 18.74
N THR A 420 -16.83 7.30 18.64
CA THR A 420 -16.80 6.40 19.82
C THR A 420 -15.78 6.87 20.85
N LEU A 421 -14.57 7.24 20.42
CA LEU A 421 -13.53 7.76 21.32
C LEU A 421 -13.86 9.16 21.86
N LYS A 422 -14.52 10.00 21.06
CA LYS A 422 -14.92 11.36 21.47
C LYS A 422 -16.00 11.36 22.56
N TYR A 423 -17.01 10.50 22.41
CA TYR A 423 -18.14 10.42 23.34
C TYR A 423 -17.94 9.37 24.44
N GLY A 424 -16.91 8.52 24.34
CA GLY A 424 -16.67 7.40 25.24
C GLY A 424 -17.64 6.22 25.02
N SER A 425 -18.56 6.33 24.06
CA SER A 425 -19.47 5.28 23.62
C SER A 425 -19.97 5.61 22.20
N PHE A 426 -20.71 4.69 21.56
CA PHE A 426 -21.40 4.96 20.30
C PHE A 426 -22.92 4.99 20.53
N ASP A 427 -23.36 6.06 21.17
CA ASP A 427 -24.76 6.34 21.53
C ASP A 427 -25.49 7.12 20.43
N THR A 428 -26.68 7.63 20.75
CA THR A 428 -27.53 8.36 19.79
C THR A 428 -26.87 9.66 19.34
N GLU A 429 -26.16 10.33 20.23
CA GLU A 429 -25.43 11.57 19.99
C GLU A 429 -24.25 11.31 19.04
N ALA A 430 -23.41 10.31 19.34
CA ALA A 430 -22.32 9.89 18.47
C ALA A 430 -22.82 9.48 17.07
N GLN A 431 -23.91 8.71 17.00
CA GLN A 431 -24.52 8.31 15.73
C GLN A 431 -25.03 9.52 14.94
N LYS A 432 -25.77 10.45 15.58
CA LYS A 432 -26.25 11.67 14.93
C LYS A 432 -25.11 12.50 14.36
N GLU A 433 -23.99 12.59 15.07
CA GLU A 433 -22.83 13.34 14.62
C GLU A 433 -22.17 12.70 13.40
N VAL A 434 -22.02 11.37 13.36
CA VAL A 434 -21.57 10.67 12.14
C VAL A 434 -22.50 10.94 10.96
N GLN A 435 -23.82 10.80 11.18
CA GLN A 435 -24.82 11.01 10.13
C GLN A 435 -24.81 12.45 9.60
N ARG A 436 -24.57 13.42 10.48
CA ARG A 436 -24.47 14.84 10.12
C ARG A 436 -23.19 15.14 9.33
N LEU A 437 -22.06 14.56 9.74
CA LEU A 437 -20.75 14.83 9.13
C LEU A 437 -20.51 14.10 7.81
N LEU A 438 -21.07 12.90 7.66
CA LEU A 438 -20.96 12.09 6.44
C LEU A 438 -22.21 12.18 5.54
N GLU A 439 -23.21 12.93 5.99
CA GLU A 439 -24.51 13.08 5.32
C GLU A 439 -25.14 11.73 4.93
N CYS A 440 -25.06 10.74 5.83
CA CYS A 440 -25.52 9.38 5.55
C CYS A 440 -26.35 8.81 6.69
N GLN A 441 -27.09 7.73 6.41
CA GLN A 441 -27.73 6.92 7.45
C GLN A 441 -26.84 5.70 7.80
N ILE A 442 -26.33 5.66 9.02
CA ILE A 442 -25.49 4.55 9.51
C ILE A 442 -26.37 3.34 9.88
N GLU A 443 -26.07 2.19 9.29
CA GLU A 443 -26.70 0.89 9.54
C GLU A 443 -25.64 -0.13 10.00
N LEU A 444 -25.33 -0.14 11.31
CA LEU A 444 -24.27 -0.99 11.88
C LEU A 444 -24.48 -2.50 11.64
N SER A 445 -25.73 -2.96 11.57
CA SER A 445 -26.02 -4.38 11.31
C SER A 445 -25.67 -4.83 9.89
N LYS A 446 -25.65 -3.90 8.93
CA LYS A 446 -25.26 -4.13 7.55
C LYS A 446 -23.82 -3.71 7.26
N ASN A 447 -23.19 -2.98 8.17
CA ASN A 447 -21.91 -2.30 7.95
C ASN A 447 -21.99 -1.30 6.79
N GLU A 448 -23.04 -0.47 6.80
CA GLU A 448 -23.31 0.48 5.70
C GLU A 448 -23.58 1.90 6.23
N CYS A 449 -23.29 2.87 5.38
CA CYS A 449 -23.59 4.30 5.46
C CYS A 449 -24.35 4.66 4.18
N LYS A 450 -25.68 4.74 4.26
CA LYS A 450 -26.55 4.87 3.09
C LYS A 450 -26.72 6.32 2.68
N GLY A 451 -26.58 6.58 1.37
CA GLY A 451 -26.81 7.91 0.77
C GLY A 451 -25.71 8.90 1.10
N ALA A 452 -24.48 8.41 1.28
CA ALA A 452 -23.41 9.19 1.86
C ALA A 452 -22.85 10.26 0.92
N SER A 453 -22.44 11.39 1.50
CA SER A 453 -21.83 12.53 0.81
C SER A 453 -20.62 12.97 1.61
N PHE A 454 -19.47 12.36 1.30
CA PHE A 454 -18.17 12.63 1.89
C PHE A 454 -17.07 12.46 0.82
N PRO A 455 -15.86 13.01 1.00
CA PRO A 455 -14.78 12.82 0.04
C PRO A 455 -14.50 11.34 -0.25
N GLY A 456 -14.79 10.90 -1.49
CA GLY A 456 -14.66 9.51 -1.92
C GLY A 456 -15.91 8.64 -1.75
N SER A 457 -17.07 9.22 -1.43
CA SER A 457 -18.35 8.49 -1.34
C SER A 457 -18.76 7.85 -2.67
N ASP A 458 -18.37 8.41 -3.82
CA ASP A 458 -18.56 7.78 -5.14
C ASP A 458 -17.85 6.42 -5.20
N VAL A 459 -16.57 6.35 -4.81
CA VAL A 459 -15.83 5.07 -4.77
C VAL A 459 -16.47 4.11 -3.76
N TYR A 460 -16.90 4.61 -2.59
CA TYR A 460 -17.61 3.80 -1.59
C TYR A 460 -18.88 3.15 -2.18
N GLU A 461 -19.76 3.92 -2.83
CA GLU A 461 -21.01 3.41 -3.42
C GLU A 461 -20.74 2.47 -4.61
N MET A 462 -19.69 2.73 -5.39
CA MET A 462 -19.31 1.87 -6.51
C MET A 462 -18.73 0.53 -6.03
N VAL A 463 -17.85 0.52 -5.02
CA VAL A 463 -17.36 -0.73 -4.40
C VAL A 463 -18.52 -1.50 -3.75
N LYS A 464 -19.45 -0.80 -3.10
CA LYS A 464 -20.70 -1.39 -2.58
C LYS A 464 -21.50 -2.07 -3.70
N LYS A 465 -21.70 -1.40 -4.83
CA LYS A 465 -22.42 -1.97 -5.99
C LYS A 465 -21.74 -3.23 -6.52
N ILE A 466 -20.41 -3.26 -6.57
CA ILE A 466 -19.65 -4.46 -6.95
C ILE A 466 -19.94 -5.59 -5.95
N ASN A 467 -19.75 -5.31 -4.65
CA ASN A 467 -19.89 -6.27 -3.55
C ASN A 467 -21.31 -6.87 -3.45
N ASP A 468 -22.34 -6.03 -3.51
CA ASP A 468 -23.71 -6.45 -3.21
C ASP A 468 -24.46 -6.97 -4.45
N ASN A 469 -24.19 -6.38 -5.62
CA ASN A 469 -25.07 -6.53 -6.79
C ASN A 469 -24.38 -7.17 -8.00
N LEU A 470 -23.24 -6.63 -8.45
CA LEU A 470 -22.69 -7.03 -9.75
C LEU A 470 -22.08 -8.44 -9.69
N GLU A 471 -21.31 -8.76 -8.65
CA GLU A 471 -20.75 -10.10 -8.47
C GLU A 471 -21.83 -11.17 -8.31
N SER A 472 -22.87 -10.87 -7.52
CA SER A 472 -23.99 -11.77 -7.29
C SER A 472 -24.79 -12.00 -8.57
N SER A 473 -24.93 -10.98 -9.43
CA SER A 473 -25.57 -11.09 -10.74
C SER A 473 -24.78 -12.00 -11.70
N VAL A 474 -23.45 -11.90 -11.71
CA VAL A 474 -22.60 -12.83 -12.47
C VAL A 474 -22.79 -14.24 -11.95
N LYS A 475 -22.65 -14.46 -10.63
CA LYS A 475 -22.84 -15.78 -10.00
C LYS A 475 -24.20 -16.39 -10.35
N LYS A 476 -25.27 -15.60 -10.33
CA LYS A 476 -26.64 -16.02 -10.68
C LYS A 476 -26.74 -16.55 -12.10
N ILE A 477 -26.27 -15.80 -13.11
CA ILE A 477 -26.29 -16.26 -14.51
C ILE A 477 -25.45 -17.52 -14.67
N MET A 478 -24.26 -17.56 -14.06
CA MET A 478 -23.35 -18.70 -14.11
C MET A 478 -23.95 -19.98 -13.51
N GLN A 479 -24.80 -19.84 -12.50
CA GLN A 479 -25.46 -20.95 -11.82
C GLN A 479 -26.78 -21.37 -12.48
N SER A 480 -27.25 -20.65 -13.50
CA SER A 480 -28.50 -20.97 -14.19
C SER A 480 -28.47 -22.37 -14.82
N TYR A 481 -29.64 -23.03 -14.85
CA TYR A 481 -29.81 -24.37 -15.42
C TYR A 481 -29.29 -24.44 -16.87
N HIS A 482 -29.61 -23.44 -17.69
CA HIS A 482 -29.22 -23.41 -19.10
C HIS A 482 -27.70 -23.22 -19.29
N VAL A 483 -27.05 -22.36 -18.50
CA VAL A 483 -25.59 -22.18 -18.59
C VAL A 483 -24.87 -23.45 -18.13
N LYS A 484 -25.25 -24.01 -16.97
CA LYS A 484 -24.61 -25.22 -16.43
C LYS A 484 -24.80 -26.43 -17.34
N GLY A 485 -26.01 -26.64 -17.85
CA GLY A 485 -26.37 -27.84 -18.61
C GLY A 485 -26.03 -27.76 -20.10
N SER A 486 -26.09 -26.58 -20.71
CA SER A 486 -26.03 -26.41 -22.18
C SER A 486 -24.94 -25.45 -22.66
N PHE A 487 -24.18 -24.84 -21.75
CA PHE A 487 -23.12 -23.90 -22.10
C PHE A 487 -21.91 -23.99 -21.16
N SER A 488 -21.65 -25.19 -20.66
CA SER A 488 -20.49 -25.48 -19.80
C SER A 488 -19.14 -25.27 -20.54
N PRO A 489 -17.99 -25.29 -19.84
CA PRO A 489 -16.68 -25.21 -20.48
C PRO A 489 -16.47 -26.23 -21.63
N TYR A 490 -17.08 -27.42 -21.53
CA TYR A 490 -17.02 -28.42 -22.60
C TYR A 490 -17.75 -27.97 -23.88
N HIS A 491 -18.97 -27.45 -23.75
CA HIS A 491 -19.78 -26.94 -24.86
C HIS A 491 -19.07 -25.78 -25.57
N ARG A 492 -18.57 -24.83 -24.77
CA ARG A 492 -17.78 -23.68 -25.25
C ARG A 492 -16.55 -24.13 -26.03
N LYS A 493 -15.72 -25.00 -25.44
CA LYS A 493 -14.49 -25.54 -26.05
C LYS A 493 -14.74 -26.35 -27.32
N ARG A 494 -15.86 -27.09 -27.38
CA ARG A 494 -16.21 -27.97 -28.51
C ARG A 494 -17.14 -27.32 -29.53
N SER A 495 -17.48 -26.06 -29.32
CA SER A 495 -18.29 -25.26 -30.24
C SER A 495 -19.65 -25.89 -30.54
N PHE A 496 -20.36 -26.41 -29.54
CA PHE A 496 -21.68 -27.02 -29.76
C PHE A 496 -22.62 -26.75 -28.58
N ALA A 497 -23.87 -26.44 -28.88
CA ALA A 497 -24.97 -26.32 -27.92
C ALA A 497 -26.30 -26.28 -28.70
N ASN A 498 -27.42 -26.53 -28.03
CA ASN A 498 -28.74 -26.30 -28.61
C ASN A 498 -29.05 -24.79 -28.60
N PRO A 499 -29.26 -24.12 -29.77
CA PRO A 499 -29.54 -22.69 -29.83
C PRO A 499 -30.75 -22.24 -29.00
N ARG A 500 -31.76 -23.11 -28.86
CA ARG A 500 -32.92 -22.87 -27.98
C ARG A 500 -32.48 -22.64 -26.54
N ASN A 501 -31.51 -23.42 -26.06
CA ASN A 501 -31.03 -23.31 -24.68
C ASN A 501 -30.21 -22.04 -24.46
N LEU A 502 -29.47 -21.60 -25.49
CA LEU A 502 -28.71 -20.34 -25.45
C LEU A 502 -29.64 -19.11 -25.45
N ALA A 503 -30.78 -19.20 -26.14
CA ALA A 503 -31.76 -18.10 -26.21
C ALA A 503 -32.31 -17.69 -24.83
N PHE A 504 -32.33 -18.58 -23.84
CA PHE A 504 -32.84 -18.27 -22.50
C PHE A 504 -31.96 -17.30 -21.69
N PHE A 505 -30.67 -17.17 -22.03
CA PHE A 505 -29.74 -16.35 -21.23
C PHE A 505 -28.86 -15.41 -22.05
N LYS A 506 -28.80 -15.53 -23.38
CA LYS A 506 -27.89 -14.72 -24.22
C LYS A 506 -28.07 -13.21 -24.04
N ASP A 507 -29.32 -12.74 -23.94
CA ASP A 507 -29.63 -11.30 -23.90
C ASP A 507 -29.39 -10.76 -22.48
N GLU A 508 -29.71 -11.55 -21.45
CA GLU A 508 -29.38 -11.23 -20.04
C GLU A 508 -27.86 -11.18 -19.83
N LEU A 509 -27.13 -12.14 -20.39
CA LEU A 509 -25.67 -12.19 -20.35
C LEU A 509 -25.04 -10.96 -21.03
N LYS A 510 -25.52 -10.60 -22.23
CA LYS A 510 -25.05 -9.42 -22.96
C LYS A 510 -25.36 -8.14 -22.20
N LYS A 511 -26.59 -8.00 -21.69
CA LYS A 511 -26.99 -6.85 -20.86
C LYS A 511 -26.11 -6.71 -19.62
N LEU A 512 -25.80 -7.81 -18.94
CA LEU A 512 -24.92 -7.78 -17.77
C LEU A 512 -23.49 -7.36 -18.15
N MET A 513 -22.95 -7.88 -19.27
CA MET A 513 -21.65 -7.46 -19.79
C MET A 513 -21.62 -5.95 -20.10
N ASP A 514 -22.63 -5.45 -20.83
CA ASP A 514 -22.73 -4.03 -21.17
C ASP A 514 -22.86 -3.14 -19.91
N GLU A 515 -23.58 -3.62 -18.87
CA GLU A 515 -23.66 -2.94 -17.58
C GLU A 515 -22.29 -2.84 -16.89
N TRP A 516 -21.52 -3.93 -16.85
CA TRP A 516 -20.16 -3.92 -16.30
C TRP A 516 -19.24 -2.98 -17.08
N ASP A 517 -19.24 -3.05 -18.42
CA ASP A 517 -18.40 -2.19 -19.25
C ASP A 517 -18.71 -0.71 -19.03
N SER A 518 -20.00 -0.33 -19.01
CA SER A 518 -20.39 1.06 -18.75
C SER A 518 -20.06 1.51 -17.33
N PHE A 519 -20.23 0.63 -16.34
CA PHE A 519 -19.94 0.93 -14.94
C PHE A 519 -18.44 1.18 -14.72
N LEU A 520 -17.57 0.38 -15.35
CA LEU A 520 -16.13 0.45 -15.12
C LEU A 520 -15.49 1.71 -15.70
N LEU A 521 -16.07 2.32 -16.73
CA LEU A 521 -15.60 3.62 -17.23
C LEU A 521 -15.65 4.69 -16.15
N THR A 522 -16.81 4.80 -15.47
CA THR A 522 -16.98 5.73 -14.35
C THR A 522 -16.16 5.32 -13.14
N PHE A 523 -16.00 4.02 -12.89
CA PHE A 523 -15.26 3.52 -11.73
C PHE A 523 -13.79 3.91 -11.79
N ARG A 524 -13.16 3.73 -12.95
CA ARG A 524 -11.76 4.10 -13.18
C ARG A 524 -11.54 5.59 -12.94
N GLN A 525 -12.42 6.45 -13.47
CA GLN A 525 -12.31 7.90 -13.28
C GLN A 525 -12.32 8.30 -11.79
N ASN A 526 -13.22 7.70 -11.01
CA ASN A 526 -13.33 7.98 -9.57
C ASN A 526 -12.13 7.43 -8.78
N MET A 527 -11.66 6.22 -9.12
CA MET A 527 -10.47 5.64 -8.50
C MET A 527 -9.21 6.45 -8.83
N GLU A 528 -9.02 6.86 -10.09
CA GLU A 528 -7.86 7.67 -10.52
C GLU A 528 -7.87 9.09 -9.93
N ALA A 529 -9.03 9.60 -9.52
CA ALA A 529 -9.10 10.86 -8.79
C ALA A 529 -8.48 10.76 -7.38
N ILE A 530 -8.47 9.56 -6.79
CA ILE A 530 -7.98 9.30 -5.43
C ILE A 530 -6.59 8.66 -5.44
N PHE A 531 -6.36 7.67 -6.29
CA PHE A 531 -5.19 6.80 -6.26
C PHE A 531 -4.35 6.89 -7.54
N TYR A 532 -3.15 6.33 -7.48
CA TYR A 532 -2.26 6.14 -8.62
C TYR A 532 -2.70 4.94 -9.48
N PRO A 533 -2.26 4.86 -10.75
CA PRO A 533 -2.72 3.82 -11.69
C PRO A 533 -2.46 2.38 -11.23
N ASP A 534 -1.36 2.12 -10.52
CA ASP A 534 -1.00 0.81 -9.97
C ASP A 534 -2.03 0.31 -8.93
N THR A 535 -2.50 1.18 -8.04
CA THR A 535 -3.57 0.84 -7.09
C THR A 535 -4.85 0.42 -7.83
N LEU A 536 -5.21 1.14 -8.89
CA LEU A 536 -6.39 0.81 -9.71
C LEU A 536 -6.20 -0.53 -10.44
N GLU A 537 -5.02 -0.75 -11.01
CA GLU A 537 -4.68 -1.99 -11.70
C GLU A 537 -4.81 -3.20 -10.78
N GLU A 538 -4.11 -3.19 -9.64
CA GLU A 538 -4.16 -4.27 -8.64
C GLU A 538 -5.59 -4.51 -8.14
N TRP A 539 -6.30 -3.45 -7.76
CA TRP A 539 -7.64 -3.59 -7.20
C TRP A 539 -8.63 -4.21 -8.21
N LEU A 540 -8.52 -3.83 -9.50
CA LEU A 540 -9.34 -4.42 -10.55
C LEU A 540 -8.97 -5.87 -10.85
N GLU A 541 -7.69 -6.22 -10.83
CA GLU A 541 -7.24 -7.59 -11.04
C GLU A 541 -7.86 -8.53 -10.00
N GLU A 542 -7.80 -8.14 -8.73
CA GLU A 542 -8.29 -8.96 -7.62
C GLU A 542 -9.82 -9.01 -7.51
N ASN A 543 -10.53 -7.93 -7.88
CA ASN A 543 -11.97 -7.80 -7.57
C ASN A 543 -12.90 -7.77 -8.78
N VAL A 544 -12.39 -7.55 -10.00
CA VAL A 544 -13.22 -7.25 -11.18
C VAL A 544 -12.86 -8.10 -12.39
N ASN A 545 -11.58 -8.27 -12.70
CA ASN A 545 -11.14 -8.77 -14.00
C ASN A 545 -11.63 -10.21 -14.27
N GLU A 546 -11.63 -11.10 -13.27
CA GLU A 546 -12.16 -12.46 -13.44
C GLU A 546 -13.63 -12.44 -13.92
N HIS A 547 -14.45 -11.54 -13.38
CA HIS A 547 -15.86 -11.42 -13.75
C HIS A 547 -16.02 -10.89 -15.17
N ILE A 548 -15.30 -9.83 -15.52
CA ILE A 548 -15.45 -9.18 -16.82
C ILE A 548 -14.92 -10.09 -17.96
N GLU A 549 -13.76 -10.71 -17.78
CA GLU A 549 -13.17 -11.60 -18.76
C GLU A 549 -14.07 -12.81 -19.03
N ARG A 550 -14.67 -13.33 -17.96
CA ARG A 550 -15.64 -14.42 -18.04
C ARG A 550 -16.89 -14.02 -18.82
N LEU A 551 -17.46 -12.83 -18.55
CA LEU A 551 -18.63 -12.33 -19.27
C LEU A 551 -18.34 -12.13 -20.76
N HIS A 552 -17.27 -11.39 -21.09
CA HIS A 552 -16.82 -11.17 -22.47
C HIS A 552 -16.59 -12.49 -23.21
N GLY A 553 -15.82 -13.40 -22.61
CA GLY A 553 -15.55 -14.72 -23.20
C GLY A 553 -16.81 -15.54 -23.43
N MET A 554 -17.80 -15.45 -22.54
CA MET A 554 -19.07 -16.15 -22.70
C MET A 554 -19.95 -15.53 -23.78
N VAL A 555 -20.04 -14.21 -23.87
CA VAL A 555 -20.79 -13.53 -24.94
C VAL A 555 -20.22 -13.90 -26.30
N VAL A 556 -18.90 -13.82 -26.46
CA VAL A 556 -18.21 -14.23 -27.70
C VAL A 556 -18.51 -15.69 -28.05
N ASP A 557 -18.46 -16.60 -27.08
CA ASP A 557 -18.77 -18.00 -27.31
C ASP A 557 -20.24 -18.25 -27.65
N VAL A 558 -21.17 -17.51 -27.04
CA VAL A 558 -22.61 -17.61 -27.33
C VAL A 558 -22.85 -17.17 -28.78
N GLU A 559 -22.35 -16.00 -29.16
CA GLU A 559 -22.51 -15.46 -30.51
C GLU A 559 -21.90 -16.40 -31.57
N ARG A 560 -20.75 -17.01 -31.25
CA ARG A 560 -20.09 -18.00 -32.11
C ARG A 560 -20.90 -19.29 -32.24
N ILE A 561 -21.39 -19.86 -31.12
CA ILE A 561 -22.07 -21.16 -31.12
C ILE A 561 -23.49 -21.06 -31.67
N ILE A 562 -24.20 -19.96 -31.43
CA ILE A 562 -25.53 -19.72 -32.02
C ILE A 562 -25.47 -19.76 -33.55
N LYS A 563 -24.42 -19.20 -34.17
CA LYS A 563 -24.22 -19.21 -35.63
C LYS A 563 -24.04 -20.62 -36.21
N LEU A 564 -23.65 -21.60 -35.40
CA LEU A 564 -23.53 -23.00 -35.82
C LEU A 564 -24.89 -23.71 -35.86
N ASN A 565 -25.97 -23.07 -35.43
CA ASN A 565 -27.35 -23.55 -35.54
C ASN A 565 -27.56 -25.02 -35.10
N GLY A 566 -26.94 -25.41 -33.98
CA GLY A 566 -27.09 -26.76 -33.41
C GLY A 566 -26.32 -27.86 -34.15
N GLN A 567 -25.35 -27.51 -34.99
CA GLN A 567 -24.46 -28.48 -35.64
C GLN A 567 -23.74 -29.40 -34.63
N PRO A 568 -23.35 -30.61 -35.05
CA PRO A 568 -22.66 -31.56 -34.19
C PRO A 568 -21.32 -30.99 -33.69
N LYS A 569 -20.85 -31.53 -32.56
CA LYS A 569 -19.56 -31.17 -31.97
C LYS A 569 -18.44 -31.28 -33.01
N VAL A 570 -17.55 -30.29 -33.02
CA VAL A 570 -16.40 -30.29 -33.92
C VAL A 570 -15.48 -31.46 -33.53
N ASP A 571 -15.25 -32.36 -34.47
CA ASP A 571 -14.36 -33.52 -34.27
C ASP A 571 -12.90 -33.03 -34.21
N PRO A 572 -12.19 -33.22 -33.07
CA PRO A 572 -10.79 -32.83 -32.96
C PRO A 572 -9.88 -33.55 -33.96
N LEU A 573 -10.28 -34.72 -34.48
CA LEU A 573 -9.50 -35.50 -35.44
C LEU A 573 -9.67 -35.03 -36.89
N LYS A 574 -10.69 -34.22 -37.19
CA LYS A 574 -10.93 -33.66 -38.54
C LYS A 574 -10.19 -32.34 -38.82
N LYS A 575 -9.43 -31.83 -37.84
CA LYS A 575 -8.61 -30.60 -37.97
C LYS A 575 -7.11 -30.88 -38.10
N ARG A 576 -6.70 -32.15 -38.28
CA ARG A 576 -5.33 -32.53 -38.64
C ARG A 576 -5.24 -32.83 -40.13
#